data_AF-A0A352S9G3-F1
#
_entry.id   AF-A0A352S9G3-F1
#
_cell.length_a   1.000
_cell.length_b   1.000
_cell.length_c   1.000
_cell.angle_alpha   90.00
_cell.angle_beta   90.00
_cell.angle_gamma   90.00
#
_symmetry.space_group_name_H-M   'P 1'
#
loop_
_entity.id
_entity.type
_entity.pdbx_description
1 polymer ?
#
loop_
_entity_poly.entity_id
_entity_poly.type
_entity_poly.pdbx_seq_one_letter_code
_entity_poly.pdbx_strand_id
1 'polypeptide(L)'
;MQKKAALISAIASALLTGCGGGGDSDTAQQASNTPAPAPASSPTPSPTPASSPSPSPDPASSPSPTPVGEALPNLADPQLGSTAATGTGPVGVWSANSGLGRALAFIDPSLNIYSLNSSASFVTSELIGSISTLGASWSMVSGKQFSLVSAYPVNSGSGTYVQGQTFSGTYLANGMTQSILWGYDVANALSVTQNSVTGTWSQTSVSLTIDSAGALTGTLSGCDVSGTLHLATPGTNQNLYNMSISAAAGTSCPMPAGMVYSGLAAIVFVPVSGSNVYQRTIAYLVQGADGQHVAYGQPTKQ
;
A
#
# COMPACT_ATOMS: atom_id res chain seq x y z
N MET A 1 28.45 5.21 -6.09
CA MET A 1 27.09 5.56 -6.57
C MET A 1 26.20 4.35 -6.36
N GLN A 2 25.18 4.43 -5.52
CA GLN A 2 24.26 3.32 -5.26
C GLN A 2 23.19 3.26 -6.36
N LYS A 3 22.90 2.07 -6.88
CA LYS A 3 21.80 1.85 -7.83
C LYS A 3 20.65 1.17 -7.08
N LYS A 4 19.57 1.91 -6.81
CA LYS A 4 18.35 1.31 -6.25
C LYS A 4 17.54 0.62 -7.36
N ALA A 5 17.02 -0.57 -7.06
CA ALA A 5 15.83 -1.10 -7.71
C ALA A 5 14.59 -0.51 -7.00
N ALA A 6 14.44 0.82 -7.07
CA ALA A 6 13.33 1.53 -6.42
C ALA A 6 12.06 1.36 -7.27
N LEU A 7 11.08 0.64 -6.73
CA LEU A 7 9.76 0.54 -7.34
C LEU A 7 8.88 1.73 -6.92
N ILE A 8 8.12 2.25 -7.87
CA ILE A 8 7.04 3.19 -7.61
C ILE A 8 5.81 2.33 -7.24
N SER A 9 5.68 2.02 -5.96
CA SER A 9 4.53 1.31 -5.41
C SER A 9 3.62 2.31 -4.71
N ALA A 10 2.38 2.42 -5.17
CA ALA A 10 1.37 3.23 -4.49
C ALA A 10 0.91 2.49 -3.22
N ILE A 11 1.46 2.86 -2.06
CA ILE A 11 1.09 2.30 -0.76
C ILE A 11 -0.30 2.84 -0.38
N ALA A 12 -1.33 2.19 -0.90
CA ALA A 12 -2.73 2.59 -0.74
C ALA A 12 -3.33 2.09 0.59
N SER A 13 -2.74 2.50 1.71
CA SER A 13 -3.36 2.32 3.03
C SER A 13 -4.52 3.32 3.20
N ALA A 14 -5.66 2.80 3.65
CA ALA A 14 -6.92 3.54 3.74
C ALA A 14 -7.59 3.34 5.11
N LEU A 15 -7.82 4.45 5.82
CA LEU A 15 -8.80 4.56 6.90
C LEU A 15 -9.58 5.86 6.65
N LEU A 16 -10.90 5.77 6.49
CA LEU A 16 -11.74 6.92 6.15
C LEU A 16 -12.11 7.70 7.42
N THR A 17 -11.83 9.01 7.43
CA THR A 17 -12.56 9.98 8.26
C THR A 17 -13.50 10.77 7.37
N GLY A 18 -14.82 10.57 7.56
CA GLY A 18 -15.85 11.24 6.77
C GLY A 18 -16.39 12.49 7.44
N CYS A 19 -16.30 13.63 6.75
CA CYS A 19 -17.06 14.87 6.97
C CYS A 19 -16.81 15.78 5.75
N GLY A 20 -17.76 16.52 5.16
CA GLY A 20 -19.20 16.66 5.41
C GLY A 20 -19.69 18.05 4.97
N GLY A 21 -20.66 18.12 4.06
CA GLY A 21 -21.28 19.38 3.57
C GLY A 21 -20.44 20.15 2.52
N GLY A 22 -20.99 20.80 1.50
CA GLY A 22 -22.39 21.02 1.12
C GLY A 22 -22.86 22.46 1.35
N GLY A 23 -23.16 23.20 0.28
CA GLY A 23 -23.72 24.55 0.36
C GLY A 23 -23.51 25.41 -0.89
N ASP A 24 -24.51 25.46 -1.77
CA ASP A 24 -24.61 26.49 -2.83
C ASP A 24 -24.85 27.88 -2.22
N SER A 25 -24.52 28.93 -2.97
CA SER A 25 -24.92 30.31 -2.65
C SER A 25 -24.96 31.16 -3.92
N ASP A 26 -26.17 31.43 -4.40
CA ASP A 26 -26.45 32.45 -5.40
C ASP A 26 -25.93 33.84 -4.99
N THR A 27 -25.61 34.68 -5.98
CA THR A 27 -25.80 36.13 -5.81
C THR A 27 -26.09 36.80 -7.15
N ALA A 28 -27.09 37.69 -7.15
CA ALA A 28 -27.71 38.20 -8.36
C ALA A 28 -27.24 39.61 -8.78
N GLN A 29 -27.36 39.86 -10.09
CA GLN A 29 -27.76 41.12 -10.75
C GLN A 29 -27.23 42.48 -10.26
N GLN A 30 -26.62 43.22 -11.21
CA GLN A 30 -26.94 44.60 -11.63
C GLN A 30 -26.02 44.95 -12.83
N ALA A 31 -26.31 45.83 -13.79
CA ALA A 31 -27.55 46.44 -14.28
C ALA A 31 -27.23 47.09 -15.66
N SER A 32 -28.23 47.37 -16.51
CA SER A 32 -28.29 48.63 -17.30
C SER A 32 -29.61 48.73 -18.08
N ASN A 33 -30.17 49.94 -18.14
CA ASN A 33 -31.36 50.26 -18.93
C ASN A 33 -30.94 50.89 -20.28
N THR A 34 -31.64 50.61 -21.38
CA THR A 34 -31.59 51.45 -22.59
C THR A 34 -32.94 51.39 -23.35
N PRO A 35 -33.49 52.51 -23.88
CA PRO A 35 -34.88 52.55 -24.38
C PRO A 35 -35.08 52.14 -25.85
N ALA A 36 -36.33 51.83 -26.21
CA ALA A 36 -36.80 51.51 -27.57
C ALA A 36 -36.81 52.73 -28.52
N PRO A 37 -36.68 52.53 -29.85
CA PRO A 37 -37.84 52.22 -30.72
C PRO A 37 -37.50 51.05 -31.71
N ALA A 38 -38.23 50.70 -32.78
CA ALA A 38 -39.43 51.21 -33.48
C ALA A 38 -40.22 50.03 -34.13
N PRO A 39 -41.49 50.19 -34.59
CA PRO A 39 -42.26 49.08 -35.15
C PRO A 39 -42.06 48.88 -36.67
N ALA A 40 -41.91 47.63 -37.12
CA ALA A 40 -41.89 47.28 -38.55
C ALA A 40 -42.57 45.93 -38.85
N SER A 41 -43.53 45.97 -39.79
CA SER A 41 -44.03 44.89 -40.67
C SER A 41 -44.24 43.47 -40.13
N SER A 42 -45.51 43.06 -40.06
CA SER A 42 -45.95 41.66 -39.95
C SER A 42 -45.48 40.81 -41.15
N PRO A 43 -44.80 39.67 -40.92
CA PRO A 43 -44.57 38.66 -41.96
C PRO A 43 -45.70 37.63 -42.01
N THR A 44 -45.97 37.15 -43.23
CA THR A 44 -46.93 36.11 -43.61
C THR A 44 -46.71 34.79 -42.85
N PRO A 45 -47.77 34.01 -42.50
CA PRO A 45 -47.58 32.71 -41.85
C PRO A 45 -46.79 31.72 -42.72
N SER A 46 -45.73 31.16 -42.13
CA SER A 46 -44.94 30.06 -42.70
C SER A 46 -45.71 28.74 -42.62
N PRO A 47 -45.60 27.82 -43.62
CA PRO A 47 -46.26 26.52 -43.56
C PRO A 47 -45.73 25.65 -42.42
N THR A 48 -46.65 24.93 -41.76
CA THR A 48 -46.35 23.98 -40.69
C THR A 48 -45.42 22.86 -41.18
N PRO A 49 -44.23 22.65 -40.57
CA PRO A 49 -43.38 21.52 -40.91
C PRO A 49 -44.05 20.18 -40.60
N ALA A 50 -43.87 19.20 -41.49
CA ALA A 50 -44.37 17.85 -41.27
C ALA A 50 -43.69 17.17 -40.06
N SER A 51 -44.43 16.32 -39.37
CA SER A 51 -43.99 15.61 -38.17
C SER A 51 -42.72 14.79 -38.43
N SER A 52 -41.62 15.10 -37.73
CA SER A 52 -40.44 14.24 -37.71
C SER A 52 -40.81 12.87 -37.14
N PRO A 53 -40.32 11.74 -37.70
CA PRO A 53 -40.50 10.44 -37.08
C PRO A 53 -39.90 10.42 -35.67
N SER A 54 -40.58 9.72 -34.75
CA SER A 54 -40.10 9.54 -33.38
C SER A 54 -38.74 8.84 -33.40
N PRO A 55 -37.75 9.28 -32.59
CA PRO A 55 -36.50 8.55 -32.44
C PRO A 55 -36.79 7.12 -31.94
N SER A 56 -36.04 6.16 -32.47
CA SER A 56 -36.04 4.79 -31.95
C SER A 56 -35.56 4.79 -30.50
N PRO A 57 -36.09 3.91 -29.62
CA PRO A 57 -35.56 3.77 -28.27
C PRO A 57 -34.06 3.49 -28.30
N ASP A 58 -33.30 4.24 -27.51
CA ASP A 58 -31.86 4.05 -27.35
C ASP A 58 -31.59 2.68 -26.70
N PRO A 59 -30.58 1.89 -27.14
CA PRO A 59 -30.30 0.60 -26.55
C PRO A 59 -30.03 0.72 -25.04
N ALA A 60 -30.76 -0.06 -24.24
CA ALA A 60 -30.60 -0.05 -22.79
C ALA A 60 -29.13 -0.32 -22.42
N SER A 61 -28.54 0.61 -21.65
CA SER A 61 -27.13 0.55 -21.28
C SER A 61 -26.81 -0.77 -20.58
N SER A 62 -25.82 -1.51 -21.10
CA SER A 62 -25.35 -2.74 -20.48
C SER A 62 -25.00 -2.49 -19.00
N PRO A 63 -25.40 -3.37 -18.06
CA PRO A 63 -25.05 -3.20 -16.66
C PRO A 63 -23.53 -3.15 -16.49
N SER A 64 -23.06 -2.21 -15.66
CA SER A 64 -21.64 -2.11 -15.29
C SER A 64 -21.21 -3.39 -14.55
N PRO A 65 -20.02 -3.96 -14.84
CA PRO A 65 -19.56 -5.15 -14.15
C PRO A 65 -19.39 -4.88 -12.65
N THR A 66 -19.86 -5.83 -11.83
CA THR A 66 -19.70 -5.78 -10.37
C THR A 66 -18.21 -5.91 -10.01
N PRO A 67 -17.65 -5.02 -9.16
CA PRO A 67 -16.26 -5.13 -8.70
C PRO A 67 -16.00 -6.46 -7.97
N VAL A 68 -14.89 -7.12 -8.29
CA VAL A 68 -14.43 -8.35 -7.63
C VAL A 68 -13.42 -8.01 -6.54
N GLY A 69 -13.70 -8.46 -5.32
CA GLY A 69 -12.87 -8.28 -4.13
C GLY A 69 -13.52 -8.87 -2.88
N GLU A 70 -12.93 -8.64 -1.72
CA GLU A 70 -13.41 -9.12 -0.42
C GLU A 70 -13.59 -7.98 0.60
N ALA A 71 -14.18 -8.29 1.76
CA ALA A 71 -14.27 -7.38 2.89
C ALA A 71 -12.96 -7.36 3.70
N LEU A 72 -12.66 -6.25 4.39
CA LEU A 72 -11.55 -6.19 5.32
C LEU A 72 -11.76 -7.12 6.53
N PRO A 73 -10.70 -7.74 7.07
CA PRO A 73 -10.71 -8.36 8.39
C PRO A 73 -11.01 -7.33 9.50
N ASN A 74 -11.52 -7.79 10.64
CA ASN A 74 -11.90 -6.94 11.76
C ASN A 74 -10.97 -7.15 12.96
N LEU A 75 -10.32 -6.10 13.47
CA LEU A 75 -9.48 -6.18 14.67
C LEU A 75 -10.29 -6.44 15.96
N ALA A 76 -11.58 -6.10 15.98
CA ALA A 76 -12.46 -6.40 17.11
C ALA A 76 -13.04 -7.84 17.09
N ASP A 77 -12.90 -8.55 15.96
CA ASP A 77 -13.30 -9.95 15.80
C ASP A 77 -12.26 -10.67 14.91
N PRO A 78 -11.03 -10.89 15.42
CA PRO A 78 -9.92 -11.39 14.62
C PRO A 78 -10.09 -12.88 14.30
N GLN A 79 -9.75 -13.29 13.09
CA GLN A 79 -9.86 -14.69 12.68
C GLN A 79 -8.95 -15.58 13.54
N LEU A 80 -9.42 -16.80 13.86
CA LEU A 80 -8.70 -17.73 14.72
C LEU A 80 -7.29 -18.01 14.19
N GLY A 81 -6.28 -17.89 15.06
CA GLY A 81 -4.87 -18.12 14.72
C GLY A 81 -4.15 -16.96 14.03
N SER A 82 -4.86 -15.87 13.69
CA SER A 82 -4.28 -14.66 13.08
C SER A 82 -3.27 -13.96 14.00
N THR A 83 -2.51 -12.99 13.46
CA THR A 83 -1.56 -12.20 14.24
C THR A 83 -2.23 -11.40 15.36
N ALA A 84 -3.41 -10.83 15.11
CA ALA A 84 -4.18 -10.11 16.12
C ALA A 84 -4.71 -11.03 17.23
N ALA A 85 -5.01 -12.31 16.91
CA ALA A 85 -5.50 -13.28 17.87
C ALA A 85 -4.40 -13.99 18.69
N THR A 86 -3.16 -14.07 18.18
CA THR A 86 -2.09 -14.91 18.77
C THR A 86 -0.73 -14.25 18.90
N GLY A 87 -0.51 -13.10 18.26
CA GLY A 87 0.74 -12.35 18.31
C GLY A 87 0.96 -11.72 19.69
N THR A 88 2.23 -11.54 20.06
CA THR A 88 2.65 -10.99 21.35
C THR A 88 3.54 -9.76 21.16
N GLY A 89 3.55 -8.86 22.15
CA GLY A 89 4.41 -7.67 22.10
C GLY A 89 4.09 -6.77 20.89
N PRO A 90 5.12 -6.29 20.15
CA PRO A 90 4.93 -5.42 18.99
C PRO A 90 4.76 -6.19 17.66
N VAL A 91 4.62 -7.53 17.68
CA VAL A 91 4.61 -8.35 16.45
C VAL A 91 3.39 -8.04 15.56
N GLY A 92 3.66 -7.84 14.27
CA GLY A 92 2.63 -7.72 13.24
C GLY A 92 2.90 -6.66 12.18
N VAL A 93 1.86 -6.36 11.42
CA VAL A 93 1.80 -5.31 10.40
C VAL A 93 1.33 -4.01 11.06
N TRP A 94 1.98 -2.90 10.75
CA TRP A 94 1.66 -1.57 11.29
C TRP A 94 1.53 -0.58 10.14
N SER A 95 0.63 0.39 10.26
CA SER A 95 0.47 1.42 9.21
C SER A 95 0.14 2.80 9.77
N ALA A 96 0.40 3.82 8.97
CA ALA A 96 0.00 5.20 9.28
C ALA A 96 -0.37 5.99 8.04
N ASN A 97 -1.27 6.95 8.22
CA ASN A 97 -1.81 7.79 7.17
C ASN A 97 -1.84 9.24 7.66
N SER A 98 -1.14 10.15 6.98
CA SER A 98 -1.05 11.57 7.35
C SER A 98 -1.08 12.47 6.12
N GLY A 99 -2.28 12.81 5.65
CA GLY A 99 -2.47 13.58 4.41
C GLY A 99 -1.98 12.77 3.20
N LEU A 100 -0.85 13.18 2.61
CA LEU A 100 -0.15 12.43 1.55
C LEU A 100 0.86 11.41 2.09
N GLY A 101 1.25 11.51 3.36
CA GLY A 101 2.16 10.57 4.00
C GLY A 101 1.52 9.21 4.24
N ARG A 102 2.25 8.13 3.95
CA ARG A 102 1.87 6.74 4.22
C ARG A 102 3.05 6.00 4.81
N ALA A 103 2.81 5.24 5.87
CA ALA A 103 3.78 4.28 6.38
C ALA A 103 3.18 2.87 6.38
N LEU A 104 3.98 1.88 6.03
CA LEU A 104 3.71 0.46 6.23
C LEU A 104 4.93 -0.15 6.90
N ALA A 105 4.75 -0.92 7.96
CA ALA A 105 5.82 -1.56 8.70
C ALA A 105 5.48 -2.99 9.11
N PHE A 106 6.53 -3.77 9.34
CA PHE A 106 6.49 -5.16 9.76
C PHE A 106 7.41 -5.32 10.96
N ILE A 107 6.95 -5.98 12.01
CA ILE A 107 7.77 -6.40 13.15
C ILE A 107 7.57 -7.89 13.35
N ASP A 108 8.65 -8.67 13.22
CA ASP A 108 8.61 -10.13 13.36
C ASP A 108 8.82 -10.60 14.81
N PRO A 109 8.61 -11.90 15.12
CA PRO A 109 8.86 -12.46 16.45
C PRO A 109 10.33 -12.41 16.92
N SER A 110 11.28 -12.16 16.01
CA SER A 110 12.69 -11.92 16.34
C SER A 110 12.97 -10.44 16.64
N LEU A 111 11.94 -9.60 16.65
CA LEU A 111 11.99 -8.15 16.84
C LEU A 111 12.82 -7.42 15.77
N ASN A 112 12.91 -7.98 14.55
CA ASN A 112 13.36 -7.21 13.41
C ASN A 112 12.25 -6.25 12.97
N ILE A 113 12.62 -5.00 12.67
CA ILE A 113 11.73 -3.93 12.26
C ILE A 113 12.04 -3.50 10.82
N TYR A 114 11.02 -3.52 9.99
CA TYR A 114 11.06 -3.11 8.58
C TYR A 114 9.97 -2.07 8.38
N SER A 115 10.26 -0.90 7.81
CA SER A 115 9.22 0.06 7.42
C SER A 115 9.50 0.75 6.09
N LEU A 116 8.43 1.04 5.37
CA LEU A 116 8.38 1.84 4.17
C LEU A 116 7.61 3.11 4.50
N ASN A 117 8.23 4.27 4.27
CA ASN A 117 7.57 5.57 4.34
C ASN A 117 7.48 6.12 2.93
N SER A 118 6.31 6.62 2.55
CA SER A 118 6.03 7.18 1.23
C SER A 118 5.23 8.46 1.34
N SER A 119 5.30 9.26 0.27
CA SER A 119 4.48 10.46 0.08
C SER A 119 3.83 10.35 -1.29
N ALA A 120 2.51 10.52 -1.34
CA ALA A 120 1.69 10.20 -2.51
C ALA A 120 1.98 8.78 -3.03
N SER A 121 2.64 8.64 -4.18
CA SER A 121 2.91 7.34 -4.84
C SER A 121 4.38 6.92 -4.80
N PHE A 122 5.26 7.63 -4.08
CA PHE A 122 6.70 7.36 -4.06
C PHE A 122 7.23 7.11 -2.64
N VAL A 123 8.01 6.04 -2.47
CA VAL A 123 8.73 5.73 -1.23
C VAL A 123 9.85 6.76 -1.02
N THR A 124 9.82 7.43 0.12
CA THR A 124 10.75 8.50 0.51
C THR A 124 11.89 7.97 1.40
N SER A 125 11.59 6.97 2.24
CA SER A 125 12.60 6.29 3.05
C SER A 125 12.15 4.93 3.56
N GLU A 126 13.12 4.06 3.77
CA GLU A 126 12.96 2.70 4.28
C GLU A 126 13.76 2.56 5.58
N LEU A 127 13.18 2.02 6.66
CA LEU A 127 13.92 1.65 7.89
C LEU A 127 14.04 0.13 7.93
N ILE A 128 15.26 -0.38 8.16
CA ILE A 128 15.50 -1.81 8.40
C ILE A 128 16.43 -1.94 9.60
N GLY A 129 16.05 -2.72 10.60
CA GLY A 129 16.82 -2.88 11.83
C GLY A 129 16.24 -3.89 12.80
N SER A 130 16.62 -3.78 14.07
CA SER A 130 16.13 -4.61 15.17
C SER A 130 15.89 -3.77 16.42
N ILE A 131 14.86 -4.15 17.18
CA ILE A 131 14.49 -3.53 18.46
C ILE A 131 14.64 -4.52 19.61
N SER A 132 14.78 -3.99 20.82
CA SER A 132 14.54 -4.72 22.07
C SER A 132 13.30 -4.16 22.75
N THR A 133 12.63 -4.97 23.55
CA THR A 133 11.42 -4.57 24.30
C THR A 133 11.60 -4.80 25.79
N LEU A 134 11.06 -3.89 26.60
CA LEU A 134 10.97 -4.03 28.06
C LEU A 134 9.59 -3.53 28.51
N GLY A 135 8.72 -4.46 28.88
CA GLY A 135 7.30 -4.16 29.11
C GLY A 135 6.66 -3.60 27.83
N ALA A 136 5.98 -2.46 27.93
CA ALA A 136 5.35 -1.76 26.80
C ALA A 136 6.31 -0.77 26.07
N SER A 137 7.60 -0.78 26.40
CA SER A 137 8.62 0.09 25.79
C SER A 137 9.46 -0.66 24.78
N TRP A 138 9.94 0.04 23.75
CA TRP A 138 10.92 -0.45 22.79
C TRP A 138 12.13 0.48 22.69
N SER A 139 13.29 -0.10 22.34
CA SER A 139 14.53 0.61 22.04
C SER A 139 15.16 0.04 20.78
N MET A 140 15.70 0.91 19.92
CA MET A 140 16.42 0.49 18.71
C MET A 140 17.78 -0.10 19.09
N VAL A 141 18.03 -1.34 18.69
CA VAL A 141 19.31 -2.04 18.92
C VAL A 141 20.29 -1.70 17.80
N SER A 142 19.82 -1.76 16.56
CA SER A 142 20.61 -1.45 15.37
C SER A 142 19.69 -1.21 14.18
N GLY A 143 20.14 -0.48 13.16
CA GLY A 143 19.42 -0.37 11.92
C GLY A 143 20.07 0.57 10.91
N LYS A 144 19.41 0.70 9.75
CA LYS A 144 19.71 1.68 8.71
C LYS A 144 18.41 2.31 8.21
N GLN A 145 18.40 3.63 8.09
CA GLN A 145 17.41 4.34 7.28
C GLN A 145 18.00 4.56 5.89
N PHE A 146 17.37 3.97 4.88
CA PHE A 146 17.60 4.27 3.49
C PHE A 146 16.72 5.47 3.13
N SER A 147 17.27 6.45 2.41
CA SER A 147 16.51 7.59 1.91
C SER A 147 17.11 8.05 0.59
N LEU A 148 16.27 8.13 -0.45
CA LEU A 148 16.63 8.43 -1.85
C LEU A 148 17.84 7.62 -2.38
N VAL A 149 19.07 8.06 -2.14
CA VAL A 149 20.33 7.46 -2.63
C VAL A 149 21.39 7.28 -1.53
N SER A 150 20.98 7.20 -0.26
CA SER A 150 21.88 7.06 0.88
C SER A 150 21.30 6.17 1.96
N ALA A 151 22.19 5.54 2.73
CA ALA A 151 21.86 4.73 3.90
C ALA A 151 22.55 5.32 5.14
N TYR A 152 21.76 5.65 6.16
CA TYR A 152 22.21 6.26 7.40
C TYR A 152 22.09 5.26 8.55
N PRO A 153 23.09 5.10 9.42
CA PRO A 153 22.99 4.22 10.59
C PRO A 153 21.93 4.74 11.57
N VAL A 154 21.18 3.82 12.17
CA VAL A 154 20.15 4.08 13.18
C VAL A 154 20.51 3.28 14.42
N ASN A 155 21.37 3.87 15.25
CA ASN A 155 21.91 3.23 16.46
C ASN A 155 21.26 3.78 17.74
N SER A 156 20.19 4.57 17.61
CA SER A 156 19.45 5.12 18.74
C SER A 156 18.02 5.47 18.32
N GLY A 157 17.11 5.22 19.25
CA GLY A 157 15.68 5.43 19.09
C GLY A 157 14.94 4.65 20.17
N SER A 158 13.78 5.14 20.59
CA SER A 158 12.96 4.48 21.60
C SER A 158 11.53 5.00 21.56
N GLY A 159 10.66 4.28 22.25
CA GLY A 159 9.27 4.67 22.42
C GLY A 159 8.47 3.59 23.12
N THR A 160 7.16 3.58 22.85
CA THR A 160 6.20 2.69 23.48
C THR A 160 5.24 2.09 22.46
N TYR A 161 4.66 0.95 22.82
CA TYR A 161 3.61 0.32 22.05
C TYR A 161 2.47 -0.16 22.97
N VAL A 162 1.25 -0.13 22.45
CA VAL A 162 0.10 -0.83 23.00
C VAL A 162 -0.20 -1.99 22.05
N GLN A 163 -0.03 -3.22 22.53
CA GLN A 163 -0.23 -4.43 21.73
C GLN A 163 -1.59 -4.41 21.03
N GLY A 164 -1.61 -4.70 19.73
CA GLY A 164 -2.82 -4.70 18.92
C GLY A 164 -3.43 -3.32 18.63
N GLN A 165 -2.78 -2.20 19.03
CA GLN A 165 -3.35 -0.85 18.88
C GLN A 165 -2.37 0.16 18.28
N THR A 166 -1.26 0.47 18.96
CA THR A 166 -0.35 1.56 18.56
C THR A 166 1.12 1.20 18.76
N PHE A 167 1.98 1.69 17.87
CA PHE A 167 3.43 1.64 18.00
C PHE A 167 3.98 3.05 17.74
N SER A 168 4.68 3.63 18.71
CA SER A 168 5.06 5.06 18.68
C SER A 168 6.44 5.31 19.27
N GLY A 169 7.10 6.39 18.86
CA GLY A 169 8.39 6.80 19.40
C GLY A 169 9.19 7.65 18.41
N THR A 170 10.51 7.66 18.58
CA THR A 170 11.43 8.35 17.65
C THR A 170 12.72 7.56 17.43
N TYR A 171 13.41 7.85 16.34
CA TYR A 171 14.79 7.40 16.10
C TYR A 171 15.63 8.51 15.48
N LEU A 172 16.96 8.43 15.62
CA LEU A 172 17.88 9.38 14.99
C LEU A 172 18.48 8.77 13.73
N ALA A 173 18.42 9.51 12.63
CA ALA A 173 19.00 9.14 11.34
C ALA A 173 19.43 10.41 10.58
N ASN A 174 20.61 10.40 9.96
CA ASN A 174 21.19 11.59 9.31
C ASN A 174 21.23 12.84 10.21
N GLY A 175 21.43 12.66 11.52
CA GLY A 175 21.39 13.76 12.50
C GLY A 175 19.99 14.34 12.79
N MET A 176 18.94 13.80 12.17
CA MET A 176 17.56 14.25 12.30
C MET A 176 16.73 13.27 13.12
N THR A 177 15.83 13.79 13.96
CA THR A 177 14.82 12.98 14.67
C THR A 177 13.70 12.62 13.71
N GLN A 178 13.47 11.32 13.54
CA GLN A 178 12.36 10.75 12.78
C GLN A 178 11.30 10.25 13.75
N SER A 179 10.04 10.65 13.53
CA SER A 179 8.91 10.24 14.38
C SER A 179 8.25 8.97 13.86
N ILE A 180 7.93 8.06 14.78
CA ILE A 180 7.11 6.87 14.55
C ILE A 180 5.78 7.08 15.26
N LEU A 181 4.68 6.92 14.53
CA LEU A 181 3.33 6.85 15.07
C LEU A 181 2.50 5.99 14.12
N TRP A 182 2.39 4.70 14.42
CA TRP A 182 1.68 3.71 13.62
C TRP A 182 0.51 3.10 14.41
N GLY A 183 -0.59 2.85 13.71
CA GLY A 183 -1.69 2.01 14.19
C GLY A 183 -1.45 0.55 13.80
N TYR A 184 -2.04 -0.38 14.56
CA TYR A 184 -2.02 -1.80 14.21
C TYR A 184 -2.89 -2.04 12.98
N ASP A 185 -2.35 -2.69 11.96
CA ASP A 185 -3.07 -2.81 10.68
C ASP A 185 -4.16 -3.88 10.75
N VAL A 186 -5.29 -3.65 10.06
CA VAL A 186 -6.40 -4.61 9.98
C VAL A 186 -5.98 -5.94 9.34
N ALA A 187 -4.92 -5.95 8.53
CA ALA A 187 -4.31 -7.16 7.99
C ALA A 187 -3.88 -8.17 9.06
N ASN A 188 -3.63 -7.75 10.31
CA ASN A 188 -3.30 -8.66 11.40
C ASN A 188 -4.47 -9.56 11.83
N ALA A 189 -5.73 -9.18 11.57
CA ALA A 189 -6.90 -10.00 11.84
C ALA A 189 -7.16 -11.07 10.76
N LEU A 190 -6.37 -11.09 9.68
CA LEU A 190 -6.40 -12.16 8.69
C LEU A 190 -5.66 -13.40 9.21
N SER A 191 -6.34 -14.55 9.22
CA SER A 191 -5.73 -15.86 9.43
C SER A 191 -5.22 -16.36 8.07
N VAL A 192 -3.91 -16.57 7.96
CA VAL A 192 -3.27 -17.01 6.71
C VAL A 192 -2.62 -18.38 6.85
N THR A 193 -2.21 -18.98 5.74
CA THR A 193 -1.40 -20.20 5.71
C THR A 193 -0.30 -20.06 4.65
N GLN A 194 0.56 -21.06 4.51
CA GLN A 194 1.49 -21.12 3.38
C GLN A 194 0.77 -21.06 2.02
N ASN A 195 -0.41 -21.68 1.91
CA ASN A 195 -1.21 -21.67 0.68
C ASN A 195 -1.87 -20.31 0.40
N SER A 196 -1.93 -19.39 1.37
CA SER A 196 -2.55 -18.06 1.17
C SER A 196 -1.73 -17.16 0.25
N VAL A 197 -0.44 -17.44 0.05
CA VAL A 197 0.43 -16.73 -0.91
C VAL A 197 0.53 -17.43 -2.28
N THR A 198 0.05 -18.66 -2.43
CA THR A 198 0.19 -19.44 -3.67
C THR A 198 -0.53 -18.81 -4.87
N GLY A 199 0.10 -18.82 -6.04
CA GLY A 199 -0.37 -18.27 -7.31
C GLY A 199 0.37 -16.99 -7.73
N THR A 200 -0.18 -16.30 -8.72
CA THR A 200 0.43 -15.10 -9.32
C THR A 200 0.00 -13.82 -8.61
N TRP A 201 0.91 -12.87 -8.53
CA TRP A 201 0.73 -11.53 -7.98
C TRP A 201 1.48 -10.54 -8.87
N SER A 202 0.85 -9.46 -9.33
CA SER A 202 1.51 -8.51 -10.21
C SER A 202 1.12 -7.05 -9.95
N GLN A 203 1.99 -6.15 -10.38
CA GLN A 203 1.77 -4.72 -10.51
C GLN A 203 2.65 -4.20 -11.66
N THR A 204 2.64 -2.90 -11.94
CA THR A 204 3.60 -2.31 -12.87
C THR A 204 5.05 -2.71 -12.51
N SER A 205 5.74 -3.31 -13.48
CA SER A 205 7.13 -3.78 -13.39
C SER A 205 7.43 -4.87 -12.34
N VAL A 206 6.40 -5.56 -11.81
CA VAL A 206 6.56 -6.73 -10.93
C VAL A 206 5.57 -7.83 -11.31
N SER A 207 6.05 -9.06 -11.42
CA SER A 207 5.20 -10.25 -11.47
C SER A 207 5.86 -11.34 -10.65
N LEU A 208 5.20 -11.85 -9.61
CA LEU A 208 5.68 -12.90 -8.73
C LEU A 208 4.71 -14.09 -8.76
N THR A 209 5.25 -15.29 -8.94
CA THR A 209 4.52 -16.55 -8.83
C THR A 209 5.10 -17.34 -7.67
N ILE A 210 4.25 -17.68 -6.71
CA ILE A 210 4.62 -18.48 -5.53
C ILE A 210 3.89 -19.82 -5.60
N ASP A 211 4.58 -20.94 -5.40
CA ASP A 211 3.95 -22.27 -5.34
C ASP A 211 3.41 -22.62 -3.94
N SER A 212 2.92 -23.85 -3.75
CA SER A 212 2.40 -24.32 -2.45
C SER A 212 3.50 -24.67 -1.43
N ALA A 213 4.74 -24.90 -1.89
CA ALA A 213 5.89 -25.07 -1.00
C ALA A 213 6.43 -23.70 -0.52
N GLY A 214 6.13 -22.62 -1.24
CA GLY A 214 6.66 -21.28 -1.01
C GLY A 214 7.87 -20.95 -1.88
N ALA A 215 8.18 -21.73 -2.91
CA ALA A 215 9.16 -21.34 -3.91
C ALA A 215 8.61 -20.16 -4.73
N LEU A 216 9.44 -19.14 -4.91
CA LEU A 216 9.10 -17.89 -5.59
C LEU A 216 9.90 -17.77 -6.88
N THR A 217 9.21 -17.40 -7.95
CA THR A 217 9.81 -17.02 -9.25
C THR A 217 9.13 -15.77 -9.77
N GLY A 218 9.76 -15.02 -10.67
CA GLY A 218 9.11 -13.86 -11.25
C GLY A 218 10.05 -12.85 -11.91
N THR A 219 9.55 -11.63 -12.05
CA THR A 219 10.31 -10.46 -12.49
C THR A 219 10.17 -9.29 -11.52
N LEU A 220 11.27 -8.58 -11.27
CA LEU A 220 11.34 -7.34 -10.50
C LEU A 220 12.10 -6.27 -11.29
N SER A 221 11.43 -5.21 -11.75
CA SER A 221 12.04 -4.10 -12.49
C SER A 221 12.91 -4.53 -13.68
N GLY A 222 12.51 -5.60 -14.38
CA GLY A 222 13.27 -6.16 -15.50
C GLY A 222 14.45 -7.07 -15.12
N CYS A 223 14.58 -7.45 -13.86
CA CYS A 223 15.35 -8.62 -13.42
C CYS A 223 14.46 -9.85 -13.39
N ASP A 224 14.88 -10.98 -13.96
CA ASP A 224 14.33 -12.29 -13.60
C ASP A 224 14.80 -12.64 -12.18
N VAL A 225 13.89 -13.14 -11.35
CA VAL A 225 14.16 -13.44 -9.93
C VAL A 225 13.67 -14.82 -9.50
N SER A 226 14.35 -15.39 -8.53
CA SER A 226 13.96 -16.62 -7.84
C SER A 226 14.25 -16.54 -6.34
N GLY A 227 13.54 -17.31 -5.53
CA GLY A 227 13.76 -17.35 -4.09
C GLY A 227 12.62 -18.06 -3.36
N THR A 228 12.26 -17.57 -2.17
CA THR A 228 11.22 -18.17 -1.34
C THR A 228 10.35 -17.13 -0.61
N LEU A 229 9.15 -17.56 -0.23
CA LEU A 229 8.22 -16.83 0.63
C LEU A 229 7.54 -17.82 1.57
N HIS A 230 8.00 -17.88 2.82
CA HIS A 230 7.51 -18.82 3.84
C HIS A 230 6.94 -18.08 5.04
N LEU A 231 5.95 -18.67 5.74
CA LEU A 231 5.46 -18.13 7.01
C LEU A 231 6.62 -17.86 7.99
N ALA A 232 6.65 -16.66 8.57
CA ALA A 232 7.70 -16.24 9.49
C ALA A 232 7.72 -17.09 10.78
N THR A 233 6.53 -17.54 11.20
CA THR A 233 6.34 -18.51 12.29
C THR A 233 5.68 -19.79 11.72
N PRO A 234 6.47 -20.80 11.29
CA PRO A 234 5.94 -22.02 10.69
C PRO A 234 4.91 -22.73 11.57
N GLY A 235 3.85 -23.26 10.96
CA GLY A 235 2.76 -23.95 11.67
C GLY A 235 1.77 -23.04 12.40
N THR A 236 1.91 -21.72 12.28
CA THR A 236 0.91 -20.73 12.76
C THR A 236 0.12 -20.15 11.59
N ASN A 237 -0.94 -19.38 11.90
CA ASN A 237 -1.70 -18.64 10.90
C ASN A 237 -1.42 -17.12 10.94
N GLN A 238 -0.26 -16.71 11.45
CA GLN A 238 0.12 -15.30 11.57
C GLN A 238 0.50 -14.72 10.19
N ASN A 239 0.02 -13.51 9.93
CA ASN A 239 0.19 -12.80 8.66
C ASN A 239 1.55 -12.07 8.57
N LEU A 240 2.62 -12.85 8.68
CA LEU A 240 3.99 -12.43 8.40
C LEU A 240 4.74 -13.57 7.72
N TYR A 241 5.55 -13.23 6.73
CA TYR A 241 6.32 -14.14 5.90
C TYR A 241 7.77 -13.69 5.83
N ASN A 242 8.70 -14.63 5.94
CA ASN A 242 10.09 -14.43 5.56
C ASN A 242 10.20 -14.56 4.04
N MET A 243 10.75 -13.52 3.40
CA MET A 243 10.96 -13.47 1.96
C MET A 243 12.46 -13.49 1.65
N SER A 244 12.84 -14.31 0.67
CA SER A 244 14.18 -14.36 0.09
C SER A 244 14.07 -14.21 -1.43
N ILE A 245 14.92 -13.41 -2.05
CA ILE A 245 14.96 -13.18 -3.49
C ILE A 245 16.41 -13.06 -3.96
N SER A 246 16.74 -13.69 -5.09
CA SER A 246 17.98 -13.46 -5.83
C SER A 246 17.66 -13.12 -7.28
N ALA A 247 18.45 -12.23 -7.88
CA ALA A 247 18.30 -11.85 -9.29
C ALA A 247 19.24 -12.66 -10.19
N ALA A 248 18.74 -13.07 -11.36
CA ALA A 248 19.57 -13.60 -12.43
C ALA A 248 20.43 -12.50 -13.07
N ALA A 249 21.46 -12.89 -13.82
CA ALA A 249 22.25 -11.94 -14.59
C ALA A 249 21.45 -11.41 -15.80
N GLY A 250 21.28 -10.09 -15.88
CA GLY A 250 20.58 -9.43 -16.99
C GLY A 250 21.12 -8.03 -17.26
N THR A 251 21.15 -7.62 -18.52
CA THR A 251 21.71 -6.32 -18.95
C THR A 251 20.87 -5.12 -18.53
N SER A 252 19.55 -5.31 -18.37
CA SER A 252 18.59 -4.32 -17.86
C SER A 252 18.34 -4.41 -16.36
N CYS A 253 18.91 -5.39 -15.66
CA CYS A 253 18.60 -5.67 -14.27
C CYS A 253 19.31 -4.69 -13.32
N PRO A 254 18.59 -3.87 -12.52
CA PRO A 254 19.21 -2.98 -11.53
C PRO A 254 19.77 -3.70 -10.29
N MET A 255 19.36 -4.96 -10.05
CA MET A 255 19.83 -5.76 -8.91
C MET A 255 21.15 -6.47 -9.26
N PRO A 256 22.15 -6.53 -8.35
CA PRO A 256 23.35 -7.31 -8.57
C PRO A 256 23.04 -8.81 -8.71
N ALA A 257 23.50 -9.42 -9.80
CA ALA A 257 23.26 -10.83 -10.08
C ALA A 257 23.77 -11.75 -8.96
N GLY A 258 22.96 -12.71 -8.54
CA GLY A 258 23.28 -13.66 -7.47
C GLY A 258 23.29 -13.07 -6.05
N MET A 259 23.08 -11.77 -5.87
CA MET A 259 22.89 -11.19 -4.54
C MET A 259 21.57 -11.66 -3.95
N VAL A 260 21.61 -12.27 -2.78
CA VAL A 260 20.42 -12.62 -1.99
C VAL A 260 19.93 -11.38 -1.26
N TYR A 261 18.62 -11.14 -1.34
CA TYR A 261 17.87 -10.16 -0.59
C TYR A 261 16.94 -10.89 0.37
N SER A 262 16.99 -10.54 1.65
CA SER A 262 16.17 -11.15 2.70
C SER A 262 15.38 -10.11 3.47
N GLY A 263 14.18 -10.45 3.93
CA GLY A 263 13.37 -9.56 4.77
C GLY A 263 11.96 -10.09 4.98
N LEU A 264 11.02 -9.16 5.21
CA LEU A 264 9.65 -9.49 5.60
C LEU A 264 8.64 -9.14 4.52
N ALA A 265 7.56 -9.90 4.51
CA ALA A 265 6.37 -9.66 3.71
C ALA A 265 5.10 -10.00 4.48
N ALA A 266 3.97 -9.42 4.07
CA ALA A 266 2.64 -9.73 4.60
C ALA A 266 1.57 -9.60 3.50
N ILE A 267 0.44 -10.30 3.69
CA ILE A 267 -0.75 -10.03 2.90
C ILE A 267 -1.42 -8.77 3.45
N VAL A 268 -1.53 -7.72 2.66
CA VAL A 268 -2.23 -6.48 3.03
C VAL A 268 -3.25 -6.10 1.95
N PHE A 269 -4.14 -5.16 2.28
CA PHE A 269 -5.33 -4.87 1.50
C PHE A 269 -5.23 -3.51 0.81
N VAL A 270 -5.63 -3.45 -0.46
CA VAL A 270 -5.83 -2.19 -1.20
C VAL A 270 -7.29 -2.06 -1.62
N PRO A 271 -7.89 -0.86 -1.58
CA PRO A 271 -9.28 -0.65 -1.99
C PRO A 271 -9.41 -0.81 -3.52
N VAL A 272 -10.46 -1.50 -3.97
CA VAL A 272 -10.80 -1.59 -5.39
C VAL A 272 -11.54 -0.32 -5.80
N SER A 273 -10.99 0.41 -6.76
CA SER A 273 -11.51 1.72 -7.21
C SER A 273 -13.00 1.65 -7.58
N GLY A 274 -13.77 2.63 -7.11
CA GLY A 274 -15.22 2.70 -7.35
C GLY A 274 -16.06 1.67 -6.57
N SER A 275 -15.52 1.07 -5.50
CA SER A 275 -16.21 0.03 -4.73
C SER A 275 -15.92 0.08 -3.22
N ASN A 276 -16.64 -0.74 -2.46
CA ASN A 276 -16.42 -0.98 -1.04
C ASN A 276 -15.65 -2.30 -0.76
N VAL A 277 -15.10 -2.94 -1.79
CA VAL A 277 -14.33 -4.19 -1.67
C VAL A 277 -12.84 -3.96 -1.84
N TYR A 278 -12.04 -4.91 -1.37
CA TYR A 278 -10.59 -4.84 -1.30
C TYR A 278 -9.95 -6.01 -2.05
N GLN A 279 -8.72 -5.80 -2.51
CA GLN A 279 -7.87 -6.84 -3.10
C GLN A 279 -6.67 -7.11 -2.22
N ARG A 280 -6.28 -8.39 -2.14
CA ARG A 280 -5.03 -8.81 -1.50
C ARG A 280 -3.84 -8.35 -2.31
N THR A 281 -2.82 -7.90 -1.60
CA THR A 281 -1.47 -7.63 -2.12
C THR A 281 -0.46 -8.32 -1.23
N ILE A 282 0.69 -8.75 -1.78
CA ILE A 282 1.85 -9.11 -0.97
C ILE A 282 2.70 -7.84 -0.86
N ALA A 283 2.65 -7.17 0.29
CA ALA A 283 3.59 -6.09 0.57
C ALA A 283 4.88 -6.68 1.15
N TYR A 284 6.04 -6.24 0.65
CA TYR A 284 7.34 -6.73 1.10
C TYR A 284 8.40 -5.63 1.17
N LEU A 285 9.39 -5.81 2.05
CA LEU A 285 10.65 -5.08 2.08
C LEU A 285 11.79 -6.04 2.42
N VAL A 286 12.76 -6.15 1.50
CA VAL A 286 13.93 -7.03 1.61
C VAL A 286 15.23 -6.23 1.44
N GLN A 287 16.27 -6.64 2.16
CA GLN A 287 17.61 -6.05 2.13
C GLN A 287 18.62 -7.01 1.49
N GLY A 288 19.45 -6.51 0.59
CA GLY A 288 20.56 -7.28 0.01
C GLY A 288 21.58 -7.65 1.07
N ALA A 289 22.24 -8.81 0.92
CA ALA A 289 23.20 -9.34 1.89
C ALA A 289 24.43 -8.43 2.15
N ASP A 290 24.66 -7.40 1.33
CA ASP A 290 25.67 -6.37 1.58
C ASP A 290 25.20 -5.27 2.55
N GLY A 291 23.92 -5.26 2.92
CA GLY A 291 23.28 -4.25 3.75
C GLY A 291 23.18 -2.86 3.11
N GLN A 292 23.44 -2.73 1.80
CA GLN A 292 23.49 -1.46 1.07
C GLN A 292 22.40 -1.32 0.00
N HIS A 293 21.79 -2.43 -0.41
CA HIS A 293 20.66 -2.47 -1.34
C HIS A 293 19.36 -2.88 -0.63
N VAL A 294 18.24 -2.36 -1.12
CA VAL A 294 16.88 -2.74 -0.70
C VAL A 294 16.01 -2.92 -1.93
N ALA A 295 15.01 -3.79 -1.81
CA ALA A 295 13.92 -3.95 -2.77
C ALA A 295 12.60 -4.10 -2.02
N TYR A 296 11.52 -3.55 -2.57
CA TYR A 296 10.20 -3.54 -1.96
C TYR A 296 9.13 -3.48 -3.05
N GLY A 297 7.88 -3.81 -2.70
CA GLY A 297 6.76 -3.78 -3.62
C GLY A 297 5.45 -4.19 -2.95
N GLN A 298 4.35 -4.05 -3.68
CA GLN A 298 3.01 -4.42 -3.22
C GLN A 298 2.17 -5.02 -4.38
N PRO A 299 2.64 -6.08 -5.09
CA PRO A 299 1.89 -6.71 -6.17
C PRO A 299 0.54 -7.27 -5.72
N THR A 300 -0.47 -7.06 -6.55
CA THR A 300 -1.87 -7.45 -6.32
C THR A 300 -2.16 -8.86 -6.83
N LYS A 301 -3.01 -9.59 -6.13
CA LYS A 301 -3.46 -10.92 -6.53
C LYS A 301 -4.06 -10.89 -7.95
N GLN A 302 -3.68 -11.87 -8.77
CA GLN A 302 -4.27 -12.16 -10.09
C GLN A 302 -5.20 -13.38 -10.00
#